data_AF-B3PKB2-F1
#
_entry.id   AF-B3PKB2-F1
#
_cell.length_a   1.000
_cell.length_b   1.000
_cell.length_c   1.000
_cell.angle_alpha   90.00
_cell.angle_beta   90.00
_cell.angle_gamma   90.00
#
_symmetry.space_group_name_H-M   'P 1'
#
loop_
_entity.id
_entity.type
_entity.pdbx_description
1 polymer ?
#
loop_
_entity_poly.entity_id
_entity_poly.type
_entity_poly.pdbx_seq_one_letter_code
_entity_poly.pdbx_strand_id
1 'polypeptide(L)'
;MSRKIPDYCMPADFFCRHNLELSFRLLRNKHPLLANALKIALDELTPVDYQDLHASYTGEMLLNSELIEKLSPQVIGQIVSSLTNLGRQALQQQDLPPRHIAVMRTLIEDWVALTEWILNHSSADTGDKTSYH
;
A
#
# COMPACT_ATOMS: atom_id res chain seq x y z
N MET A 1 25.31 10.51 0.99
CA MET A 1 24.41 11.56 1.49
C MET A 1 23.24 10.89 2.18
N SER A 2 23.16 11.02 3.51
CA SER A 2 22.10 10.40 4.34
C SER A 2 20.73 10.97 4.01
N ARG A 3 19.78 10.06 3.81
CA ARG A 3 18.35 10.33 3.67
C ARG A 3 17.86 11.06 4.92
N LYS A 4 17.25 12.23 4.78
CA LYS A 4 16.26 12.68 5.76
C LYS A 4 14.93 12.05 5.35
N ILE A 5 14.71 10.84 5.87
CA ILE A 5 13.40 10.21 5.90
C ILE A 5 12.53 11.15 6.76
N PRO A 6 11.31 11.55 6.36
CA PRO A 6 10.41 12.19 7.29
C PRO A 6 10.28 11.25 8.50
N ASP A 7 10.40 11.76 9.72
CA ASP A 7 10.56 11.00 10.99
C ASP A 7 9.37 10.07 11.37
N TYR A 8 8.58 9.60 10.41
CA TYR A 8 7.36 8.81 10.58
C TYR A 8 7.28 7.55 9.70
N CYS A 9 8.36 7.12 9.04
CA CYS A 9 8.36 5.86 8.30
C CYS A 9 9.67 5.11 8.58
N MET A 10 9.58 3.95 9.23
CA MET A 10 10.73 3.10 9.55
C MET A 10 11.12 2.27 8.32
N PRO A 11 12.36 1.78 8.22
CA PRO A 11 12.88 1.12 7.01
C PRO A 11 12.23 -0.23 6.63
N ALA A 12 11.33 -0.76 7.47
CA ALA A 12 10.63 -2.02 7.29
C ALA A 12 9.15 -1.84 6.85
N ASP A 13 8.65 -0.61 6.83
CA ASP A 13 7.28 -0.29 6.40
C ASP A 13 7.14 -0.42 4.87
N PHE A 14 6.29 -1.35 4.38
CA PHE A 14 5.87 -1.36 2.97
C PHE A 14 4.94 -0.20 2.63
N PHE A 15 4.13 0.24 3.60
CA PHE A 15 3.17 1.33 3.46
C PHE A 15 3.13 2.17 4.73
N CYS A 16 3.45 3.46 4.62
CA CYS A 16 3.07 4.43 5.64
C CYS A 16 1.62 4.91 5.38
N ARG A 17 0.82 5.20 6.42
CA ARG A 17 -0.57 5.73 6.28
C ARG A 17 -0.66 6.91 5.31
N HIS A 18 0.37 7.74 5.29
CA HIS A 18 0.54 8.85 4.35
C HIS A 18 0.44 8.42 2.87
N ASN A 19 1.03 7.28 2.50
CA ASN A 19 1.07 6.77 1.13
C ASN A 19 -0.31 6.24 0.68
N LEU A 20 -1.07 5.66 1.60
CA LEU A 20 -2.46 5.30 1.37
C LEU A 20 -3.33 6.55 1.16
N GLU A 21 -3.17 7.59 1.98
CA GLU A 21 -3.89 8.86 1.81
C GLU A 21 -3.50 9.59 0.51
N LEU A 22 -2.25 9.49 0.08
CA LEU A 22 -1.80 10.06 -1.18
C LEU A 22 -2.38 9.28 -2.36
N SER A 23 -2.41 7.95 -2.27
CA SER A 23 -3.06 7.07 -3.24
C SER A 23 -4.56 7.40 -3.37
N PHE A 24 -5.26 7.59 -2.24
CA PHE A 24 -6.64 8.03 -2.21
C PHE A 24 -6.84 9.35 -2.97
N ARG A 25 -6.00 10.35 -2.69
CA ARG A 25 -6.08 11.67 -3.34
C ARG A 25 -5.85 11.58 -4.85
N LEU A 26 -4.89 10.77 -5.29
CA LEU A 26 -4.61 10.57 -6.72
C LEU A 26 -5.77 9.87 -7.44
N LEU A 27 -6.36 8.86 -6.80
CA LEU A 27 -7.47 8.11 -7.38
C LEU A 27 -8.78 8.90 -7.39
N ARG A 28 -9.00 9.80 -6.42
CA ARG A 28 -10.29 10.48 -6.20
C ARG A 28 -10.89 11.11 -7.45
N ASN A 29 -10.07 11.71 -8.31
CA ASN A 29 -10.57 12.46 -9.48
C ASN A 29 -10.77 11.59 -10.73
N LYS A 30 -10.09 10.43 -10.83
CA LYS A 30 -10.07 9.60 -12.04
C LYS A 30 -10.71 8.22 -11.82
N HIS A 31 -10.69 7.73 -10.60
CA HIS A 31 -11.21 6.43 -10.17
C HIS A 31 -11.93 6.57 -8.81
N PRO A 32 -13.08 7.27 -8.77
CA PRO A 32 -13.77 7.60 -7.51
C PRO A 32 -14.24 6.35 -6.74
N LEU A 33 -14.58 5.26 -7.43
CA LEU A 33 -14.96 4.00 -6.80
C LEU A 33 -13.78 3.36 -6.04
N LEU A 34 -12.58 3.35 -6.65
CA LEU A 34 -11.37 2.84 -6.01
C LEU A 34 -10.94 3.73 -4.83
N ALA A 35 -11.05 5.05 -5.01
CA ALA A 35 -10.79 5.99 -3.93
C ALA A 35 -11.75 5.76 -2.75
N ASN A 36 -13.04 5.51 -3.00
CA ASN A 36 -14.00 5.23 -1.94
C ASN A 36 -13.69 3.92 -1.21
N ALA A 37 -13.34 2.86 -1.93
CA ALA A 37 -12.92 1.59 -1.32
C ALA A 37 -11.69 1.78 -0.41
N LEU A 38 -10.68 2.52 -0.90
CA LEU A 38 -9.48 2.83 -0.13
C LEU A 38 -9.79 3.72 1.09
N LYS A 39 -10.76 4.63 0.97
CA LYS A 39 -11.21 5.47 2.09
C LYS A 39 -11.90 4.65 3.17
N ILE A 40 -12.82 3.76 2.79
CA ILE A 40 -13.49 2.87 3.74
C ILE A 40 -12.46 2.02 4.46
N ALA A 41 -11.50 1.43 3.74
CA ALA A 41 -10.40 0.70 4.36
C ALA A 41 -9.60 1.58 5.34
N LEU A 42 -9.21 2.80 4.95
CA LEU A 42 -8.49 3.74 5.82
C LEU A 42 -9.24 4.18 7.08
N ASP A 43 -10.55 4.32 6.99
CA ASP A 43 -11.44 4.71 8.10
C ASP A 43 -11.64 3.53 9.07
N GLU A 44 -11.57 2.29 8.58
CA GLU A 44 -11.69 1.06 9.37
C GLU A 44 -10.35 0.54 9.91
N LEU A 45 -9.21 1.02 9.40
CA LEU A 45 -7.89 0.69 9.94
C LEU A 45 -7.75 1.29 11.35
N THR A 46 -7.54 0.42 12.32
CA THR A 46 -7.34 0.81 13.71
C THR A 46 -6.10 1.70 13.81
N PRO A 47 -6.18 2.91 14.40
CA PRO A 47 -4.98 3.69 14.66
C PRO A 47 -4.16 2.94 15.70
N VAL A 48 -3.09 2.27 15.27
CA VAL A 48 -2.17 1.59 16.18
C VAL A 48 -1.48 2.67 17.01
N ASP A 49 -1.60 2.58 18.34
CA ASP A 49 -0.92 3.50 19.24
C ASP A 49 0.59 3.26 19.14
N TYR A 50 1.36 4.30 18.81
CA TYR A 50 2.80 4.19 18.55
C TYR A 50 3.59 3.66 19.75
N GLN A 51 3.02 3.74 20.96
CA GLN A 51 3.60 3.17 22.18
C GLN A 51 3.65 1.63 22.17
N ASP A 52 2.70 0.97 21.49
CA ASP A 52 2.67 -0.50 21.39
C ASP A 52 3.54 -1.04 20.23
N LEU A 53 3.88 -0.18 19.27
CA LEU A 53 4.75 -0.51 18.12
C LEU A 53 6.21 -0.75 18.52
N HIS A 54 6.69 -0.21 19.64
CA HIS A 54 8.07 -0.43 20.11
C HIS A 54 8.32 -1.84 20.64
N ALA A 55 7.27 -2.62 20.92
CA ALA A 55 7.41 -3.93 21.57
C ALA A 55 7.66 -5.08 20.59
N SER A 56 7.31 -4.94 19.31
CA SER A 56 7.45 -6.07 18.39
C SER A 56 7.36 -5.66 16.92
N TYR A 57 8.19 -6.32 16.12
CA TYR A 57 8.24 -6.35 14.63
C TYR A 57 6.89 -6.75 13.96
N THR A 58 5.77 -6.71 14.70
CA THR A 58 4.46 -7.30 14.40
C THR A 58 3.39 -6.26 14.09
N GLY A 59 3.54 -4.99 14.50
CA GLY A 59 2.55 -3.94 14.22
C GLY A 59 2.39 -3.64 12.72
N GLU A 60 3.46 -3.85 11.96
CA GLU A 60 3.53 -3.55 10.52
C GLU A 60 2.94 -4.69 9.66
N MET A 61 3.11 -5.96 10.09
CA MET A 61 2.36 -7.09 9.51
C MET A 61 0.85 -6.92 9.75
N LEU A 62 0.45 -6.36 10.89
CA LEU A 62 -0.95 -6.15 11.24
C LEU A 62 -1.64 -5.17 10.27
N LEU A 63 -1.02 -4.01 9.98
CA LEU A 63 -1.59 -3.04 9.04
C LEU A 63 -1.73 -3.62 7.63
N ASN A 64 -0.75 -4.40 7.17
CA ASN A 64 -0.82 -5.05 5.87
C ASN A 64 -1.90 -6.14 5.84
N SER A 65 -1.99 -6.97 6.88
CA SER A 65 -3.05 -7.98 6.98
C SER A 65 -4.44 -7.36 7.06
N GLU A 66 -4.62 -6.29 7.85
CA GLU A 66 -5.89 -5.57 7.94
C GLU A 66 -6.25 -4.96 6.60
N LEU A 67 -5.30 -4.31 5.92
CA LEU A 67 -5.55 -3.71 4.60
C LEU A 67 -5.97 -4.77 3.56
N ILE A 68 -5.40 -5.97 3.60
CA ILE A 68 -5.74 -7.09 2.71
C ILE A 68 -7.09 -7.72 3.06
N GLU A 69 -7.44 -7.81 4.34
CA GLU A 69 -8.78 -8.26 4.74
C GLU A 69 -9.86 -7.27 4.27
N LYS A 70 -9.56 -5.97 4.30
CA LYS A 70 -10.49 -4.91 3.90
C LYS A 70 -10.55 -4.68 2.40
N LEU A 71 -9.46 -4.90 1.68
CA LEU A 71 -9.38 -4.73 0.23
C LEU A 71 -9.17 -6.07 -0.45
N SER A 72 -10.13 -6.49 -1.27
CA SER A 72 -9.96 -7.72 -2.03
C SER A 72 -8.72 -7.64 -2.95
N PRO A 73 -8.05 -8.77 -3.24
CA PRO A 73 -6.89 -8.79 -4.13
C PRO A 73 -7.18 -8.16 -5.51
N GLN A 74 -8.41 -8.28 -5.99
CA GLN A 74 -8.85 -7.63 -7.23
C GLN A 74 -8.84 -6.10 -7.13
N VAL A 75 -9.29 -5.52 -6.01
CA VAL A 75 -9.26 -4.07 -5.78
C VAL A 75 -7.83 -3.57 -5.68
N ILE A 76 -6.95 -4.31 -4.99
CA ILE A 76 -5.53 -3.98 -4.88
C ILE A 76 -4.87 -3.94 -6.27
N GLY A 77 -5.11 -4.97 -7.10
CA GLY A 77 -4.61 -4.99 -8.49
C GLY A 77 -5.16 -3.84 -9.35
N GLN A 78 -6.42 -3.45 -9.15
CA GLN A 78 -7.01 -2.28 -9.82
C GLN A 78 -6.36 -0.96 -9.39
N ILE A 79 -5.98 -0.82 -8.11
CA ILE A 79 -5.25 0.35 -7.59
C ILE A 79 -3.87 0.44 -8.24
N VAL A 80 -3.09 -0.65 -8.23
CA VAL A 80 -1.76 -0.72 -8.88
C VAL A 80 -1.84 -0.30 -10.34
N SER A 81 -2.79 -0.87 -11.09
CA SER A 81 -3.00 -0.58 -12.51
C SER A 81 -3.37 0.89 -12.74
N SER A 82 -4.26 1.44 -11.91
CA SER A 82 -4.71 2.83 -12.01
C SER A 82 -3.57 3.80 -11.72
N LEU A 83 -2.79 3.57 -10.66
CA LEU A 83 -1.62 4.41 -10.33
C LEU A 83 -0.54 4.31 -11.41
N THR A 84 -0.30 3.13 -11.97
CA THR A 84 0.63 2.93 -13.10
C THR A 84 0.20 3.72 -14.33
N ASN A 85 -1.10 3.72 -14.64
CA ASN A 85 -1.64 4.49 -15.76
C ASN A 85 -1.54 6.00 -15.51
N LEU A 86 -1.79 6.48 -14.28
CA LEU A 86 -1.57 7.88 -13.91
C LEU A 86 -0.09 8.27 -14.05
N GLY A 87 0.83 7.42 -13.59
CA GLY A 87 2.28 7.61 -13.76
C GLY A 87 2.70 7.69 -15.22
N ARG A 88 2.16 6.81 -16.07
CA ARG A 88 2.42 6.86 -17.52
C ARG A 88 1.93 8.17 -18.13
N GLN A 89 0.72 8.61 -17.81
CA GLN A 89 0.17 9.88 -18.31
C GLN A 89 0.99 11.08 -17.85
N ALA A 90 1.41 11.08 -16.58
CA ALA A 90 2.26 12.11 -15.98
C ALA A 90 3.62 12.23 -16.71
N LEU A 91 4.25 11.10 -17.03
CA LEU A 91 5.52 11.08 -17.79
C LEU A 91 5.35 11.59 -19.23
N GLN A 92 4.21 11.30 -19.87
CA GLN A 92 3.92 11.74 -21.22
C GLN A 92 3.65 13.25 -21.32
N GLN A 93 3.11 13.86 -20.26
CA GLN A 93 2.80 15.29 -20.23
C GLN A 93 4.03 16.18 -20.05
N GLN A 94 5.22 15.62 -19.70
CA GLN A 94 6.51 16.31 -19.52
C GLN A 94 6.55 17.54 -18.58
N ASP A 95 5.43 17.94 -17.99
CA ASP A 95 5.29 19.19 -17.22
C ASP A 95 5.24 18.94 -15.69
N LEU A 96 5.49 17.70 -15.25
CA LEU A 96 5.53 17.38 -13.83
C LEU A 96 6.93 17.55 -13.23
N PRO A 97 7.04 18.22 -12.06
CA PRO A 97 8.29 18.30 -11.32
C PRO A 97 8.87 16.90 -11.04
N PRO A 98 10.20 16.72 -11.12
CA PRO A 98 10.86 15.44 -10.84
C PRO A 98 10.48 14.83 -9.47
N ARG A 99 10.21 15.68 -8.48
CA ARG A 99 9.76 15.25 -7.15
C ARG A 99 8.41 14.54 -7.19
N HIS A 100 7.47 14.98 -8.02
CA HIS A 100 6.15 14.35 -8.12
C HIS A 100 6.24 12.99 -8.81
N ILE A 101 7.11 12.87 -9.82
CA ILE A 101 7.41 11.60 -10.48
C ILE A 101 8.03 10.62 -9.48
N ALA A 102 8.97 11.08 -8.64
CA ALA A 102 9.57 10.26 -7.59
C ALA A 102 8.52 9.75 -6.59
N VAL A 103 7.63 10.62 -6.10
CA VAL A 103 6.54 10.22 -5.18
C VAL A 103 5.61 9.20 -5.84
N MET A 104 5.25 9.40 -7.10
CA MET A 104 4.36 8.48 -7.81
C MET A 104 5.01 7.11 -8.03
N ARG A 105 6.32 7.09 -8.30
CA ARG A 105 7.11 5.87 -8.41
C ARG A 105 7.13 5.11 -7.08
N THR A 106 7.44 5.78 -5.97
CA THR A 106 7.43 5.17 -4.64
C THR A 106 6.07 4.58 -4.30
N LEU A 107 4.97 5.30 -4.58
CA LEU A 107 3.64 4.73 -4.37
C LEU A 107 3.40 3.45 -5.17
N ILE A 108 3.81 3.41 -6.44
CA ILE A 108 3.65 2.20 -7.26
C ILE A 108 4.51 1.06 -6.69
N GLU A 109 5.75 1.34 -6.30
CA GLU A 109 6.66 0.36 -5.69
C GLU A 109 6.06 -0.24 -4.40
N ASP A 110 5.48 0.60 -3.53
CA ASP A 110 4.81 0.16 -2.31
C ASP A 110 3.61 -0.77 -2.61
N TRP A 111 2.73 -0.38 -3.55
CA TRP A 111 1.57 -1.20 -3.95
C TRP A 111 1.97 -2.52 -4.63
N VAL A 112 3.07 -2.52 -5.38
CA VAL A 112 3.62 -3.75 -5.98
C VAL A 112 4.18 -4.67 -4.91
N ALA A 113 4.95 -4.15 -3.95
CA ALA A 113 5.49 -4.95 -2.85
C ALA A 113 4.36 -5.60 -2.02
N LEU A 114 3.27 -4.87 -1.76
CA LEU A 114 2.08 -5.43 -1.12
C LEU A 114 1.46 -6.58 -1.95
N THR A 115 1.39 -6.40 -3.28
CA THR A 115 0.86 -7.42 -4.18
C THR A 115 1.74 -8.68 -4.20
N GLU A 116 3.06 -8.51 -4.25
CA GLU A 116 4.02 -9.61 -4.16
C GLU A 116 3.91 -10.34 -2.82
N TRP A 117 3.76 -9.59 -1.73
CA TRP A 117 3.53 -10.16 -0.40
C TRP A 117 2.25 -11.01 -0.37
N ILE A 118 1.13 -10.50 -0.89
CA ILE A 118 -0.14 -11.24 -0.98
C ILE A 118 0.06 -12.57 -1.73
N LEU A 119 0.70 -12.55 -2.89
CA LEU A 119 0.91 -13.75 -3.71
C LEU A 119 1.79 -14.78 -3.01
N ASN A 120 2.81 -14.32 -2.29
CA ASN A 120 3.72 -15.18 -1.54
C ASN A 120 3.04 -15.79 -0.29
N HIS A 121 2.09 -15.10 0.33
CA HIS A 121 1.42 -15.55 1.56
C HIS A 121 0.07 -16.23 1.30
N SER A 122 -0.61 -15.97 0.19
CA SER A 122 -1.86 -16.66 -0.17
C SER A 122 -1.64 -18.12 -0.59
N SER A 123 -0.43 -18.43 -1.04
CA SER A 123 -0.02 -19.78 -1.48
C SER A 123 0.36 -20.71 -0.32
N ALA A 124 0.60 -20.15 0.87
CA ALA A 124 0.99 -20.91 2.06
C ALA A 124 -0.20 -21.56 2.79
N ASP A 125 -1.44 -21.09 2.55
CA ASP A 125 -2.62 -21.55 3.31
C ASP A 125 -3.39 -22.72 2.65
N THR A 126 -2.94 -23.19 1.47
CA THR A 126 -3.56 -24.34 0.76
C THR A 126 -2.73 -25.63 0.81
N GLY A 127 -1.57 -25.61 1.47
CA GLY A 127 -0.57 -26.70 1.36
C GLY A 127 -0.43 -27.67 2.54
N ASP A 128 -1.10 -27.50 3.69
CA ASP A 128 -0.67 -28.23 4.90
C ASP A 128 -1.78 -28.73 5.84
N LYS A 129 -2.87 -29.28 5.29
CA LYS A 129 -3.96 -29.91 6.09
C LYS A 129 -4.45 -31.28 5.60
N THR A 130 -3.66 -32.02 4.81
CA THR A 130 -4.07 -33.38 4.37
C THR A 130 -3.04 -34.49 4.64
N SER A 131 -2.05 -34.26 5.50
CA SER A 131 -1.25 -35.36 6.06
C SER A 131 -1.56 -35.47 7.55
N TYR A 132 -1.84 -36.70 8.01
CA TYR A 132 -2.35 -37.11 9.33
C TYR A 132 -3.88 -37.15 9.47
N HIS A 133 -4.49 -38.20 8.91
CA HIS A 133 -5.10 -39.26 9.71
C HIS A 133 -5.41 -40.51 8.87
#